data_AF-A0AAV8XL22-F1
#
_entry.id   AF-A0AAV8XL22-F1
#
_cell.length_a   1.000
_cell.length_b   1.000
_cell.length_c   1.000
_cell.angle_alpha   90.00
_cell.angle_beta   90.00
_cell.angle_gamma   90.00
#
_symmetry.space_group_name_H-M   'P 1'
#
loop_
_entity.id
_entity.type
_entity.pdbx_description
1 polymer ?
#
loop_
_entity_poly.entity_id
_entity_poly.type
_entity_poly.pdbx_seq_one_letter_code
_entity_poly.pdbx_strand_id
1 'polypeptide(L)'
;MEKHGIFFYIVAPYFKSCHRSDPNIDQCAIQHGNEAIPTLVKGDRKYGIPVLAPLVLPSVVLSTDENFKINMRDIHINNLETAEVKDYQTSTDLVLGIVH
;
A
#
# COMPACT_ATOMS: atom_id res chain seq x y z
N MET A 1 -4.86 22.77 -16.86
CA MET A 1 -6.25 22.27 -16.79
C MET A 1 -6.32 21.01 -17.60
N GLU A 2 -6.24 19.83 -16.99
CA GLU A 2 -6.60 18.56 -17.64
C GLU A 2 -7.04 17.59 -16.53
N LYS A 3 -8.34 17.64 -16.21
CA LYS A 3 -9.01 16.87 -15.14
C LYS A 3 -10.08 15.93 -15.72
N HIS A 4 -9.84 15.28 -16.85
CA HIS A 4 -10.85 14.40 -17.45
C HIS A 4 -10.25 13.14 -18.06
N GLY A 5 -9.97 12.16 -17.21
CA GLY A 5 -9.71 10.78 -17.60
C GLY A 5 -10.35 9.86 -16.56
N ILE A 6 -11.13 8.90 -17.03
CA ILE A 6 -12.03 7.96 -16.31
C ILE A 6 -11.38 7.20 -15.13
N PHE A 7 -10.06 7.32 -14.95
CA PHE A 7 -9.24 6.72 -13.90
C PHE A 7 -9.57 7.21 -12.47
N PHE A 8 -10.19 8.39 -12.31
CA PHE A 8 -10.37 9.03 -11.00
C PHE A 8 -11.45 8.37 -10.10
N TYR A 9 -12.27 7.45 -10.62
CA TYR A 9 -13.44 6.97 -9.87
C TYR A 9 -13.17 5.79 -8.93
N ILE A 10 -12.05 5.07 -9.09
CA ILE A 10 -11.75 3.86 -8.30
C ILE A 10 -10.65 4.06 -7.25
N VAL A 11 -9.94 5.19 -7.27
CA VAL A 11 -8.84 5.45 -6.34
C VAL A 11 -9.35 6.33 -5.20
N ALA A 12 -9.03 5.96 -3.96
CA ALA A 12 -9.42 6.72 -2.79
C ALA A 12 -8.76 8.11 -2.78
N PRO A 13 -9.44 9.16 -2.29
CA PRO A 13 -9.01 10.56 -2.46
C PRO A 13 -7.71 10.92 -1.74
N TYR A 14 -7.28 10.11 -0.76
CA TYR A 14 -6.02 10.28 -0.04
C TYR A 14 -4.80 9.72 -0.80
N PHE A 15 -5.01 9.05 -1.95
CA PHE A 15 -3.92 8.69 -2.85
C PHE A 15 -3.77 9.75 -3.94
N LYS A 16 -2.62 10.44 -3.92
CA LYS A 16 -2.25 11.37 -4.98
C LYS A 16 -1.52 10.62 -6.09
N SER A 17 -1.96 10.78 -7.33
CA SER A 17 -1.33 10.14 -8.49
C SER A 17 -0.05 10.88 -8.91
N CYS A 18 0.95 10.14 -9.33
CA CYS A 18 2.13 10.66 -10.01
C CYS A 18 1.94 10.64 -11.52
N HIS A 19 2.53 11.61 -12.22
CA HIS A 19 2.51 11.61 -13.67
C HIS A 19 3.52 10.57 -14.20
N ARG A 20 3.11 9.74 -15.15
CA ARG A 20 3.95 8.63 -15.63
C ARG A 20 5.25 9.08 -16.31
N SER A 21 5.24 10.26 -16.93
CA SER A 21 6.42 10.81 -17.60
C SER A 21 7.23 11.76 -16.70
N ASP A 22 6.92 11.82 -15.41
CA ASP A 22 7.71 12.62 -14.47
C ASP A 22 9.10 11.98 -14.33
N PRO A 23 10.20 12.69 -14.64
CA PRO A 23 11.55 12.16 -14.45
C PRO A 23 11.87 11.85 -12.98
N ASN A 24 11.09 12.37 -12.03
CA ASN A 24 11.21 12.14 -10.59
C ASN A 24 10.02 11.31 -10.05
N ILE A 25 9.50 10.38 -10.86
CA ILE A 25 8.34 9.54 -10.49
C ILE A 25 8.56 8.78 -9.18
N ASP A 26 9.80 8.37 -8.89
CA ASP A 26 10.14 7.62 -7.68
C ASP A 26 9.98 8.47 -6.43
N GLN A 27 10.50 9.70 -6.45
CA GLN A 27 10.34 10.67 -5.36
C GLN A 27 8.87 11.04 -5.17
N CYS A 28 8.15 11.22 -6.27
CA CYS A 28 6.71 11.47 -6.23
C CYS A 28 5.96 10.31 -5.54
N ALA A 29 6.27 9.06 -5.90
CA ALA A 29 5.62 7.87 -5.34
C ALA A 29 5.93 7.70 -3.85
N ILE A 30 7.18 7.91 -3.45
CA ILE A 30 7.62 7.90 -2.05
C ILE A 30 6.88 8.98 -1.26
N GLN A 31 6.85 10.21 -1.75
CA GLN A 31 6.18 11.32 -1.09
C GLN A 31 4.68 11.06 -0.95
N HIS A 32 3.98 10.78 -2.06
CA HIS A 32 2.53 10.55 -2.04
C HIS A 32 2.14 9.31 -1.23
N GLY A 33 2.98 8.27 -1.22
CA GLY A 33 2.81 7.10 -0.36
C GLY A 33 2.86 7.47 1.12
N ASN A 34 3.89 8.20 1.54
CA ASN A 34 4.04 8.66 2.92
C ASN A 34 2.89 9.60 3.35
N GLU A 35 2.40 10.45 2.46
CA GLU A 35 1.24 11.31 2.73
C GLU A 35 -0.07 10.52 2.90
N ALA A 36 -0.19 9.36 2.25
CA ALA A 36 -1.39 8.52 2.34
C ALA A 36 -1.44 7.69 3.64
N ILE A 37 -0.30 7.30 4.21
CA ILE A 37 -0.19 6.40 5.38
C ILE A 37 -1.08 6.84 6.56
N PRO A 38 -1.07 8.11 7.03
CA PRO A 38 -1.86 8.52 8.19
C PRO A 38 -3.38 8.37 8.01
N THR A 39 -3.86 8.35 6.77
CA THR A 39 -5.27 8.11 6.46
C THR A 39 -5.53 6.63 6.24
N LEU A 40 -4.65 5.96 5.48
CA LEU A 40 -4.75 4.54 5.15
C LEU A 40 -4.85 3.66 6.41
N VAL A 41 -4.04 3.93 7.43
CA VAL A 41 -3.98 3.09 8.65
C VAL A 41 -5.24 3.14 9.51
N LYS A 42 -6.08 4.16 9.32
CA LYS A 42 -7.40 4.27 9.98
C LYS A 42 -8.42 3.31 9.38
N GLY A 43 -8.09 2.69 8.25
CA GLY A 43 -9.00 1.88 7.46
C GLY A 43 -9.93 2.71 6.59
N ASP A 44 -10.48 2.06 5.59
CA ASP A 44 -11.49 2.61 4.70
C ASP A 44 -12.45 1.50 4.26
N ARG A 45 -13.61 1.43 4.92
CA ARG A 45 -14.63 0.42 4.66
C ARG A 45 -15.18 0.48 3.23
N LYS A 46 -15.21 1.67 2.61
CA LYS A 46 -15.72 1.83 1.24
C LYS A 46 -14.83 1.09 0.24
N TYR A 47 -13.52 1.08 0.49
CA TYR A 47 -12.54 0.39 -0.35
C TYR A 47 -12.07 -0.95 0.25
N GLY A 48 -12.74 -1.47 1.29
CA GLY A 48 -12.44 -2.77 1.90
C GLY A 48 -11.16 -2.81 2.73
N ILE A 49 -10.63 -1.66 3.14
CA ILE A 49 -9.40 -1.57 3.93
C ILE A 49 -9.77 -1.63 5.41
N PRO A 50 -9.30 -2.62 6.17
CA PRO A 50 -9.55 -2.71 7.61
C PRO A 50 -8.75 -1.65 8.38
N VAL A 51 -9.06 -1.46 9.67
CA VAL A 51 -8.21 -0.69 10.57
C VAL A 51 -6.85 -1.38 10.67
N LEU A 52 -5.77 -0.65 10.42
CA LEU A 52 -4.40 -1.17 10.45
C LEU A 52 -3.62 -0.71 11.70
N ALA A 53 -4.12 0.28 12.43
CA ALA A 53 -3.49 0.79 13.64
C ALA A 53 -4.51 0.88 14.80
N PRO A 54 -4.64 -0.17 15.65
CA PRO A 54 -3.91 -1.44 15.59
C PRO A 54 -4.52 -2.43 14.58
N LEU A 55 -3.66 -3.21 13.93
CA LEU A 55 -4.08 -4.37 13.13
C LEU A 55 -4.20 -5.58 14.06
N VAL A 56 -5.40 -6.14 14.14
CA VAL A 56 -5.68 -7.33 14.96
C VAL A 56 -5.73 -8.55 14.05
N LEU A 57 -4.79 -9.48 14.26
CA LEU A 57 -4.77 -10.78 13.59
C LEU A 57 -5.26 -11.86 14.57
N PRO A 58 -6.41 -12.51 14.30
CA PRO A 58 -6.99 -13.48 15.24
C PRO A 58 -6.14 -14.76 15.35
N SER A 59 -5.46 -15.15 14.27
CA SER A 59 -4.56 -16.30 14.26
C SER A 59 -3.51 -16.17 13.17
N VAL A 60 -2.25 -16.43 13.51
CA VAL A 60 -1.14 -16.58 12.57
C VAL A 60 -0.44 -17.90 12.88
N VAL A 61 -0.24 -18.71 11.84
CA VAL A 61 0.47 -19.99 11.94
C VAL A 61 1.75 -19.86 11.14
N LEU A 62 2.89 -20.02 11.82
CA LEU A 62 4.20 -20.09 11.19
C LEU A 62 4.70 -21.52 11.26
N SER A 63 5.19 -22.04 10.16
CA SER A 63 5.75 -23.40 10.08
C SER A 63 6.94 -23.38 9.14
N THR A 64 8.09 -23.87 9.61
CA THR A 64 9.31 -23.96 8.79
C THR A 64 9.54 -25.37 8.26
N ASP A 65 9.09 -26.38 9.00
CA ASP A 65 9.10 -27.80 8.64
C ASP A 65 8.06 -28.59 9.47
N GLU A 66 8.10 -29.92 9.43
CA GLU A 66 7.17 -30.79 10.17
C GLU A 66 7.35 -30.73 11.70
N ASN A 67 8.52 -30.32 12.18
CA ASN A 67 8.88 -30.36 13.60
C ASN A 67 8.76 -29.00 14.28
N PHE A 68 8.62 -27.91 13.52
CA PHE A 68 8.53 -26.56 14.07
C PHE A 68 7.30 -25.81 13.58
N LYS A 69 6.33 -25.66 14.50
CA LYS A 69 5.08 -24.92 14.29
C LYS A 69 4.79 -23.97 15.44
N ILE A 70 4.64 -22.68 15.10
CA ILE A 70 4.19 -21.63 16.03
C ILE A 70 2.75 -21.25 15.67
N ASN A 71 1.85 -21.34 16.65
CA ASN A 71 0.49 -20.84 16.52
C ASN A 71 0.34 -19.61 17.43
N MET A 72 0.20 -18.44 16.84
CA MET A 72 -0.05 -17.18 17.55
C MET A 72 -1.52 -16.82 17.39
N ARG A 73 -2.15 -16.35 18.46
CA ARG A 73 -3.53 -15.85 18.47
C ARG A 73 -3.56 -14.45 19.04
N ASP A 74 -4.61 -13.70 18.69
CA ASP A 74 -4.86 -12.37 19.23
C ASP A 74 -3.63 -11.46 19.15
N ILE A 75 -3.01 -11.40 17.96
CA ILE A 75 -1.83 -10.57 17.72
C ILE A 75 -2.30 -9.14 17.44
N HIS A 76 -1.76 -8.20 18.20
CA HIS A 76 -1.99 -6.77 18.01
C HIS A 76 -0.73 -6.15 17.43
N ILE A 77 -0.79 -5.78 16.15
CA ILE A 77 0.28 -5.04 15.48
C ILE A 77 -0.03 -3.55 15.64
N ASN A 78 0.82 -2.86 16.39
CA ASN A 78 0.73 -1.42 16.65
C ASN A 78 1.79 -0.67 15.82
N ASN A 79 1.68 0.66 15.76
CA ASN A 79 2.65 1.54 15.13
C ASN A 79 2.78 1.39 13.60
N LEU A 80 1.77 0.86 12.90
CA LEU A 80 1.76 0.88 11.43
C LEU A 80 1.60 2.31 10.89
N GLU A 81 1.05 3.22 11.70
CA GLU A 81 0.99 4.66 11.42
C GLU A 81 2.35 5.33 11.35
N THR A 82 3.42 4.72 11.88
CA THR A 82 4.80 5.22 11.78
C THR A 82 5.57 4.58 10.62
N ALA A 83 4.91 3.79 9.77
CA ALA A 83 5.54 3.24 8.58
C ALA A 83 6.00 4.37 7.65
N GLU A 84 7.10 4.12 6.95
CA GLU A 84 7.69 5.07 6.01
C GLU A 84 8.08 4.34 4.73
N VAL A 85 7.62 4.85 3.59
CA VAL A 85 8.10 4.44 2.28
C VAL A 85 9.52 4.99 2.13
N LYS A 86 10.50 4.08 2.08
CA LYS A 86 11.92 4.42 1.93
C LYS A 86 12.40 4.35 0.50
N ASP A 87 11.81 3.47 -0.29
CA ASP A 87 12.22 3.19 -1.65
C ASP A 87 11.01 2.80 -2.49
N TYR A 88 11.12 3.05 -3.79
CA TYR A 88 10.11 2.72 -4.77
C TYR A 88 10.81 2.30 -6.07
N GLN A 89 10.54 1.08 -6.51
CA GLN A 89 11.07 0.55 -7.76
C GLN A 89 9.93 0.00 -8.61
N THR A 90 9.77 0.54 -9.82
CA THR A 90 8.86 -0.03 -10.81
C THR A 90 9.61 -0.97 -11.74
N SER A 91 9.23 -2.24 -11.79
CA SER A 91 9.61 -3.10 -12.92
C SER A 91 8.76 -2.69 -14.12
N THR A 92 9.40 -2.04 -15.08
CA THR A 92 8.80 -1.69 -16.38
C THR A 92 8.68 -2.90 -17.30
N ASP A 93 9.22 -4.06 -16.91
CA ASP A 93 9.27 -5.29 -17.72
C ASP A 93 7.89 -5.94 -17.94
N LEU A 94 6.88 -5.59 -17.15
CA LEU A 94 5.50 -6.07 -17.34
C LEU A 94 4.59 -5.06 -18.06
N VAL A 95 5.03 -3.81 -18.21
CA VAL A 95 4.19 -2.72 -18.73
C VAL A 95 4.57 -2.30 -20.15
N LEU A 96 5.81 -2.60 -20.58
CA LEU A 96 6.29 -2.29 -21.94
C LEU A 96 5.97 -3.38 -22.99
N GLY A 97 5.35 -4.49 -22.61
CA GLY A 97 4.89 -5.52 -23.55
C GLY A 97 3.61 -5.18 -24.34
N ILE A 98 3.01 -4.01 -24.13
CA ILE A 98 1.80 -3.57 -24.86
C ILE A 98 1.89 -2.08 -25.24
N VAL A 99 3.04 -1.58 -25.71
CA VAL A 99 3.05 -0.39 -26.58
C VAL A 99 4.24 -0.46 -27.55
N HIS A 100 3.95 -0.93 -28.77
CA HIS A 100 4.81 -1.21 -29.94
C HIS A 100 5.46 -2.59 -30.00
#